data_AF-A0A1V6FDU3-F1
#
_entry.id   AF-A0A1V6FDU3-F1
#
_cell.length_a   1.000
_cell.length_b   1.000
_cell.length_c   1.000
_cell.angle_alpha   90.00
_cell.angle_beta   90.00
_cell.angle_gamma   90.00
#
_symmetry.space_group_name_H-M   'P 1'
#
loop_
_entity.id
_entity.type
_entity.pdbx_description
1 polymer ?
#
loop_
_entity_poly.entity_id
_entity_poly.type
_entity_poly.pdbx_seq_one_letter_code
_entity_poly.pdbx_strand_id
1 'polypeptide(L)'
;MRRWSTTTLAILVCSTILFSWRGHGGEEDAASTSARRLALADKLAMQFFTEQPLETTTEKALSALLPMFLEKSPDLPSRPTADPIADADLEAAVEREVNRLAQAHAPTPDQNALYAQAAAQYPIYQPGDKVVVVYRANPRYSTAHEGAYQGRSGAYLKVGTRMIRIADMVGLDNNDVELLKFNPEESERLRQAFVAAEMEKHRLAQAEYKNAQRPEIITRLSTQARQANEKAGYTLVQNAWLAPEPVMSAAIDAARRKTQQQQLERANQERLGKIAVIESQAQSLISKNTLAPAIERLDPEEVIRARQAEAKREAEAEAKRIADAEAQRLAAENEAKRLREQAELKRLAEEEARRQAERRATETVVEPEPPKTPLHRIILFAMIGTVVLVVVGVVVAIIIQKQRAKTTFKRFFEGRGKLQKDFWAMAEADPDHFKYVAYMFPDLKEANGALQKLSYIRTAPNGDLRSTRDILFGAYPHQEGAVCFVGGVNLHYALWREATAVLPELPNAVYFKVSTEPNVQLEIPDIDKLAADKDIHVENLGVQELAGAHGEFTRCYRYRTDTKKAALDFLESFVVNEEGIVIHVETQEGTWGKDENGIFEV
;
A
#
# COMPACT_ATOMS: atom_id res chain seq x y z
N MET A 1 46.56 -24.41 -3.21
CA MET A 1 45.57 -23.41 -2.74
C MET A 1 44.18 -23.98 -3.00
N ARG A 2 43.37 -24.14 -1.95
CA ARG A 2 42.11 -24.93 -1.96
C ARG A 2 41.06 -24.24 -2.83
N ARG A 3 40.58 -24.93 -3.88
CA ARG A 3 39.39 -24.56 -4.66
C ARG A 3 38.14 -24.81 -3.82
N TRP A 4 37.35 -23.77 -3.58
CA TRP A 4 36.04 -23.88 -2.93
C TRP A 4 35.03 -24.30 -4.00
N SER A 5 34.22 -25.32 -3.74
CA SER A 5 33.19 -25.79 -4.68
C SER A 5 32.01 -24.82 -4.71
N THR A 6 31.36 -24.71 -5.86
CA THR A 6 30.18 -23.86 -6.13
C THR A 6 29.04 -24.04 -5.12
N THR A 7 28.93 -25.21 -4.49
CA THR A 7 28.00 -25.47 -3.37
C THR A 7 28.30 -24.68 -2.10
N THR A 8 29.56 -24.34 -1.83
CA THR A 8 29.96 -23.54 -0.66
C THR A 8 29.63 -22.06 -0.86
N LEU A 9 29.65 -21.59 -2.11
CA LEU A 9 29.24 -20.22 -2.47
C LEU A 9 27.72 -20.06 -2.43
N ALA A 10 26.96 -21.07 -2.89
CA ALA A 10 25.50 -21.06 -2.86
C ALA A 10 24.93 -21.06 -1.42
N ILE A 11 25.57 -21.75 -0.47
CA ILE A 11 25.16 -21.73 0.94
C ILE A 11 25.45 -20.36 1.58
N LEU A 12 26.51 -19.67 1.15
CA LEU A 12 26.88 -18.33 1.62
C LEU A 12 25.96 -17.23 1.05
N VAL A 13 25.45 -17.41 -0.18
CA VAL A 13 24.49 -16.50 -0.82
C VAL A 13 23.05 -16.74 -0.31
N CYS A 14 22.66 -17.98 -0.01
CA CYS A 14 21.35 -18.25 0.61
C CYS A 14 21.27 -17.78 2.07
N SER A 15 22.40 -17.65 2.78
CA SER A 15 22.42 -17.12 4.15
C SER A 15 22.44 -15.59 4.20
N THR A 16 22.86 -14.89 3.14
CA THR A 16 22.75 -13.42 3.04
C THR A 16 21.37 -12.97 2.53
N ILE A 17 20.71 -13.75 1.66
CA ILE A 17 19.34 -13.42 1.18
C ILE A 17 18.27 -13.61 2.28
N LEU A 18 18.53 -14.45 3.29
CA LEU A 18 17.69 -14.54 4.50
C LEU A 18 17.91 -13.37 5.48
N PHE A 19 18.91 -12.51 5.26
CA PHE A 19 19.20 -11.34 6.10
C PHE A 19 18.77 -10.01 5.49
N SER A 20 18.49 -9.95 4.18
CA SER A 20 18.16 -8.71 3.45
C SER A 20 16.66 -8.38 3.40
N TRP A 21 15.80 -9.12 4.11
CA TRP A 21 14.38 -8.78 4.35
C TRP A 21 14.15 -8.02 5.67
N ARG A 22 15.15 -7.23 6.10
CA ARG A 22 14.98 -6.18 7.11
C ARG A 22 14.78 -4.85 6.39
N GLY A 23 13.53 -4.41 6.34
CA GLY A 23 13.20 -3.04 5.95
C GLY A 23 13.98 -2.01 6.77
N HIS A 24 14.10 -0.81 6.19
CA HIS A 24 14.74 0.36 6.77
C HIS A 24 14.43 0.55 8.28
N GLY A 25 15.38 0.10 9.10
CA GLY A 25 15.43 0.16 10.56
C GLY A 25 16.81 -0.30 11.05
N GLY A 26 17.84 0.03 10.26
CA GLY A 26 19.17 -0.56 10.32
C GLY A 26 19.83 -0.43 11.69
N GLU A 27 20.30 -1.58 12.17
CA GLU A 27 21.08 -1.82 13.41
C GLU A 27 20.33 -1.85 14.75
N GLU A 28 19.42 -0.93 15.09
CA GLU A 28 18.74 -0.99 16.41
C GLU A 28 17.69 -2.11 16.53
N ASP A 29 17.03 -2.49 15.42
CA ASP A 29 15.97 -3.52 15.45
C ASP A 29 16.48 -4.93 15.76
N ALA A 30 17.75 -5.21 15.48
CA ALA A 30 18.40 -6.49 15.82
C ALA A 30 18.65 -6.66 17.32
N ALA A 31 18.77 -5.55 18.06
CA ALA A 31 19.00 -5.53 19.49
C ALA A 31 17.70 -5.48 20.32
N SER A 32 16.56 -5.22 19.68
CA SER A 32 15.27 -5.07 20.39
C SER A 32 14.84 -6.33 21.12
N THR A 33 14.13 -6.17 22.24
CA THR A 33 13.64 -7.30 23.04
C THR A 33 12.63 -8.11 22.24
N SER A 34 11.79 -7.45 21.44
CA SER A 34 10.82 -8.12 20.56
C SER A 34 11.50 -9.03 19.53
N ALA A 35 12.56 -8.58 18.86
CA ALA A 35 13.28 -9.40 17.89
C ALA A 35 13.91 -10.64 18.54
N ARG A 36 14.47 -10.49 19.74
CA ARG A 36 15.02 -11.61 20.53
C ARG A 36 13.94 -12.63 20.90
N ARG A 37 12.77 -12.16 21.36
CA ARG A 37 11.60 -13.00 21.68
C ARG A 37 11.10 -13.76 20.44
N LEU A 38 10.96 -13.08 19.30
CA LEU A 38 10.51 -13.70 18.06
C LEU A 38 11.48 -14.78 17.56
N ALA A 39 12.77 -14.48 17.52
CA ALA A 39 13.80 -15.44 17.10
C ALA A 39 13.85 -16.68 18.02
N LEU A 40 13.62 -16.49 19.33
CA LEU A 40 13.52 -17.59 20.28
C LEU A 40 12.27 -18.45 20.03
N ALA A 41 11.11 -17.83 19.80
CA ALA A 41 9.87 -18.54 19.50
C ALA A 41 10.01 -19.38 18.22
N ASP A 42 10.54 -18.79 17.15
CA ASP A 42 10.80 -19.49 15.88
C ASP A 42 11.77 -20.67 16.07
N LYS A 43 12.84 -20.47 16.84
CA LYS A 43 13.81 -21.53 17.13
C LYS A 43 13.17 -22.70 17.87
N LEU A 44 12.40 -22.43 18.92
CA LEU A 44 11.72 -23.46 19.70
C LEU A 44 10.71 -24.23 18.85
N ALA A 45 9.90 -23.52 18.04
CA ALA A 45 8.91 -24.14 17.16
C ALA A 45 9.56 -25.01 16.06
N MET A 46 10.65 -24.55 15.43
CA MET A 46 11.37 -25.33 14.43
C MET A 46 12.03 -26.59 15.02
N GLN A 47 12.60 -26.48 16.23
CA GLN A 47 13.16 -27.64 16.94
C GLN A 47 12.08 -28.66 17.28
N PHE A 48 10.91 -28.20 17.74
CA PHE A 48 9.78 -29.07 18.06
C PHE A 48 9.34 -29.94 16.88
N PHE A 49 9.14 -29.35 15.69
CA PHE A 49 8.72 -30.09 14.49
C PHE A 49 9.85 -30.89 13.81
N THR A 50 11.07 -30.80 14.33
CA THR A 50 12.14 -31.74 13.95
C THR A 50 11.95 -33.10 14.64
N GLU A 51 11.42 -33.08 15.87
CA GLU A 51 11.25 -34.29 16.71
C GLU A 51 9.81 -34.81 16.72
N GLN A 52 8.83 -33.93 16.49
CA GLN A 52 7.40 -34.25 16.58
C GLN A 52 6.72 -34.26 15.21
N PRO A 53 5.64 -35.05 15.02
CA PRO A 53 4.89 -35.06 13.77
C PRO A 53 4.27 -33.69 13.43
N LEU A 54 4.26 -33.33 12.15
CA LEU A 54 3.64 -32.09 11.64
C LEU A 54 2.13 -32.02 11.89
N GLU A 55 1.48 -33.19 12.02
CA GLU A 55 0.05 -33.35 12.32
C GLU A 55 -0.32 -32.95 13.77
N THR A 56 0.69 -32.67 14.61
CA THR A 56 0.45 -32.19 15.98
C THR A 56 -0.36 -30.90 15.95
N THR A 57 -1.50 -30.90 16.65
CA THR A 57 -2.40 -29.74 16.70
C THR A 57 -1.71 -28.53 17.34
N THR A 58 -2.11 -27.33 16.92
CA THR A 58 -1.52 -26.09 17.44
C THR A 58 -1.69 -25.97 18.96
N GLU A 59 -2.83 -26.38 19.53
CA GLU A 59 -3.04 -26.43 21.00
C GLU A 59 -2.03 -27.33 21.73
N LYS A 60 -1.76 -28.52 21.18
CA LYS A 60 -0.81 -29.47 21.78
C LYS A 60 0.63 -28.97 21.68
N ALA A 61 1.01 -28.38 20.54
CA ALA A 61 2.31 -27.74 20.39
C ALA A 61 2.46 -26.53 21.33
N LEU A 62 1.41 -25.70 21.45
CA LEU A 62 1.39 -24.51 22.29
C LEU A 62 1.52 -24.84 23.78
N SER A 63 0.79 -25.83 24.27
CA SER A 63 0.90 -26.30 25.67
C SER A 63 2.29 -26.82 26.04
N ALA A 64 3.05 -27.37 25.09
CA ALA A 64 4.43 -27.79 25.30
C ALA A 64 5.43 -26.62 25.20
N LEU A 65 5.25 -25.73 24.22
CA LEU A 65 6.24 -24.71 23.87
C LEU A 65 6.09 -23.40 24.65
N LEU A 66 4.86 -23.01 25.02
CA LEU A 66 4.61 -21.75 25.72
C LEU A 66 5.33 -21.68 27.09
N PRO A 67 5.31 -22.73 27.95
CA PRO A 67 6.06 -22.71 29.20
C PRO A 67 7.58 -22.57 28.96
N MET A 68 8.13 -23.29 27.98
CA MET A 68 9.56 -23.21 27.64
C MET A 68 9.96 -21.83 27.12
N PHE A 69 9.06 -21.18 26.36
CA PHE A 69 9.28 -19.84 25.83
C PHE A 69 9.29 -18.78 26.92
N LEU A 70 8.35 -18.86 27.87
CA LEU A 70 8.30 -17.98 29.04
C LEU A 70 9.51 -18.20 29.95
N GLU A 71 9.90 -19.45 30.20
CA GLU A 71 11.09 -19.78 31.01
C GLU A 71 12.39 -19.22 30.40
N LYS A 72 12.55 -19.33 29.08
CA LYS A 72 13.72 -18.81 28.36
C LYS A 72 13.66 -17.30 28.10
N SER A 73 12.56 -16.64 28.48
CA SER A 73 12.35 -15.19 28.36
C SER A 73 11.99 -14.59 29.73
N PRO A 74 12.95 -14.42 30.66
CA PRO A 74 12.67 -14.05 32.05
C PRO A 74 11.93 -12.70 32.19
N ASP A 75 12.12 -11.78 31.24
CA ASP A 75 11.47 -10.47 31.22
C ASP A 75 10.06 -10.49 30.60
N LEU A 76 9.54 -11.67 30.20
CA LEU A 76 8.24 -11.84 29.57
C LEU A 76 7.23 -12.40 30.59
N PRO A 77 6.26 -11.59 31.05
CA PRO A 77 5.22 -12.11 31.94
C PRO A 77 4.30 -13.08 31.18
N SER A 78 3.68 -14.02 31.90
CA SER A 78 2.74 -14.99 31.31
C SER A 78 1.49 -14.33 30.73
N ARG A 79 1.13 -13.13 31.22
CA ARG A 79 0.08 -12.26 30.69
C ARG A 79 0.56 -10.81 30.68
N PRO A 80 0.17 -10.00 29.69
CA PRO A 80 0.53 -8.60 29.68
C PRO A 80 0.04 -7.85 30.93
N THR A 81 0.82 -6.89 31.41
CA THR A 81 0.52 -6.15 32.66
C THR A 81 -0.32 -4.90 32.44
N ALA A 82 -0.40 -4.41 31.21
CA ALA A 82 -1.16 -3.24 30.80
C ALA A 82 -1.61 -3.43 29.35
N ASP A 83 -2.55 -2.61 28.87
CA ASP A 83 -2.91 -2.57 27.46
C ASP A 83 -1.76 -2.02 26.60
N PRO A 84 -1.63 -2.46 25.33
CA PRO A 84 -0.55 -1.99 24.48
C PRO A 84 -0.82 -0.54 24.07
N ILE A 85 0.21 0.29 24.07
CA ILE A 85 0.14 1.62 23.47
C ILE A 85 0.00 1.41 21.96
N ALA A 86 -1.17 1.76 21.43
CA ALA A 86 -1.47 1.65 20.00
C ALA A 86 -0.91 2.85 19.22
N ASP A 87 -0.79 2.70 17.90
CA ASP A 87 -0.28 3.76 17.03
C ASP A 87 -1.13 5.04 17.11
N ALA A 88 -2.45 4.91 17.26
CA ALA A 88 -3.35 6.06 17.43
C ALA A 88 -3.09 6.84 18.74
N ASP A 89 -2.74 6.14 19.83
CA ASP A 89 -2.39 6.76 21.10
C ASP A 89 -1.05 7.49 21.00
N LEU A 90 -0.10 6.90 20.26
CA LEU A 90 1.19 7.50 19.96
C LEU A 90 1.04 8.77 19.12
N GLU A 91 0.25 8.73 18.05
CA GLU A 91 -0.06 9.90 17.21
C GLU A 91 -0.69 11.02 18.04
N ALA A 92 -1.68 10.70 18.88
CA ALA A 92 -2.30 11.67 19.78
C ALA A 92 -1.32 12.23 20.82
N ALA A 93 -0.33 11.45 21.27
CA ALA A 93 0.73 11.92 22.16
C ALA A 93 1.71 12.86 21.43
N VAL A 94 2.11 12.51 20.19
CA VAL A 94 2.97 13.34 19.34
C VAL A 94 2.31 14.69 19.08
N GLU A 95 1.05 14.70 18.65
CA GLU A 95 0.32 15.94 18.37
C GLU A 95 0.23 16.84 19.61
N ARG A 96 -0.10 16.27 20.78
CA ARG A 96 -0.16 17.05 22.02
C ARG A 96 1.19 17.67 22.37
N GLU A 97 2.28 16.91 22.25
CA GLU A 97 3.62 17.38 22.58
C GLU A 97 4.14 18.43 21.60
N VAL A 98 3.95 18.20 20.29
CA VAL A 98 4.30 19.14 19.21
C VAL A 98 3.54 20.45 19.39
N ASN A 99 2.24 20.40 19.65
CA ASN A 99 1.42 21.59 19.86
C ASN A 99 1.83 22.35 21.14
N ARG A 100 2.11 21.63 22.23
CA ARG A 100 2.59 22.23 23.49
C ARG A 100 3.91 22.98 23.28
N LEU A 101 4.87 22.37 22.58
CA LEU A 101 6.17 22.98 22.32
C LEU A 101 6.06 24.16 21.34
N ALA A 102 5.25 24.04 20.30
CA ALA A 102 5.01 25.13 19.37
C ALA A 102 4.36 26.35 20.04
N GLN A 103 3.39 26.13 20.95
CA GLN A 103 2.77 27.20 21.72
C GLN A 103 3.76 27.87 22.69
N ALA A 104 4.70 27.11 23.26
CA ALA A 104 5.75 27.66 24.11
C ALA A 104 6.80 28.46 23.31
N HIS A 105 7.14 28.00 22.09
CA HIS A 105 8.10 28.67 21.22
C HIS A 105 7.55 29.97 20.62
N ALA A 106 6.34 29.94 20.09
CA ALA A 106 5.68 31.08 19.47
C ALA A 106 4.27 31.22 20.06
N PRO A 107 4.12 31.87 21.22
CA PRO A 107 2.80 32.04 21.83
C PRO A 107 1.90 32.90 20.93
N THR A 108 0.62 32.55 20.90
CA THR A 108 -0.40 33.31 20.16
C THR A 108 -0.48 34.72 20.74
N PRO A 109 -0.28 35.78 19.94
CA PRO A 109 -0.40 37.15 20.40
C PRO A 109 -1.81 37.49 20.87
N ASP A 110 -1.91 38.42 21.83
CA ASP A 110 -3.19 39.04 22.16
C ASP A 110 -3.63 39.98 21.03
N GLN A 111 -4.78 39.68 20.43
CA GLN A 111 -5.35 40.45 19.33
C GLN A 111 -5.60 41.91 19.71
N ASN A 112 -6.00 42.19 20.96
CA ASN A 112 -6.24 43.56 21.42
C ASN A 112 -4.93 44.34 21.52
N ALA A 113 -3.86 43.70 22.00
CA ALA A 113 -2.54 44.29 22.05
C ALA A 113 -1.99 44.58 20.64
N LEU A 114 -2.15 43.65 19.69
CA LEU A 114 -1.77 43.87 18.29
C LEU A 114 -2.57 45.01 17.65
N TYR A 115 -3.88 45.09 17.93
CA TYR A 115 -4.70 46.16 17.41
C TYR A 115 -4.31 47.52 18.01
N ALA A 116 -3.93 47.59 19.29
CA ALA A 116 -3.39 48.80 19.90
C ALA A 116 -2.08 49.26 19.23
N GLN A 117 -1.19 48.32 18.88
CA GLN A 117 0.02 48.61 18.11
C GLN A 117 -0.32 49.12 16.71
N ALA A 118 -1.28 48.48 16.04
CA ALA A 118 -1.78 48.90 14.75
C ALA A 118 -2.38 50.32 14.80
N ALA A 119 -3.12 50.65 15.87
CA ALA A 119 -3.71 51.96 16.07
C ALA A 119 -2.65 53.05 16.28
N ALA A 120 -1.52 52.72 16.91
CA ALA A 120 -0.39 53.63 17.05
C ALA A 120 0.34 53.85 15.70
N GLN A 121 0.44 52.82 14.86
CA GLN A 121 1.08 52.90 13.55
C GLN A 121 0.21 53.60 12.49
N TYR A 122 -1.11 53.40 12.55
CA TYR A 122 -2.10 53.98 11.64
C TYR A 122 -3.11 54.81 12.45
N PRO A 123 -2.74 56.01 12.93
CA PRO A 123 -3.64 56.86 13.72
C PRO A 123 -4.79 57.41 12.86
N ILE A 124 -5.94 57.65 13.49
CA ILE A 124 -7.13 58.22 12.85
C ILE A 124 -7.50 59.50 13.58
N TYR A 125 -7.64 60.61 12.86
CA TYR A 125 -8.10 61.87 13.45
C TYR A 125 -9.61 61.82 13.73
N GLN A 126 -9.99 62.27 14.91
CA GLN A 126 -11.37 62.38 15.35
C GLN A 126 -11.90 63.82 15.16
N PRO A 127 -13.20 64.00 14.88
CA PRO A 127 -13.81 65.32 14.90
C PRO A 127 -13.55 66.02 16.24
N GLY A 128 -12.96 67.21 16.20
CA GLY A 128 -12.52 67.99 17.35
C GLY A 128 -11.00 68.09 17.49
N ASP A 129 -10.24 67.18 16.87
CA ASP A 129 -8.77 67.19 16.93
C ASP A 129 -8.19 68.44 16.30
N LYS A 130 -7.19 69.05 16.95
CA LYS A 130 -6.41 70.14 16.35
C LYS A 130 -5.41 69.55 15.38
N VAL A 131 -5.54 69.92 14.11
CA VAL A 131 -4.70 69.40 13.02
C VAL A 131 -4.07 70.55 12.25
N VAL A 132 -2.87 70.32 11.72
CA VAL A 132 -2.20 71.22 10.77
C VAL A 132 -2.22 70.55 9.41
N VAL A 133 -2.89 71.18 8.45
CA VAL A 133 -3.05 70.66 7.09
C VAL A 133 -2.24 71.50 6.13
N VAL A 134 -1.30 70.87 5.42
CA VAL A 134 -0.54 71.50 4.35
C VAL A 134 -1.21 71.19 3.00
N TYR A 135 -1.50 72.19 2.20
CA TYR A 135 -2.16 72.03 0.91
C TYR A 135 -1.73 73.11 -0.10
N ARG A 136 -1.95 72.84 -1.39
CA ARG A 136 -1.50 73.67 -2.51
C ARG A 136 -2.68 74.04 -3.41
N ALA A 137 -3.53 74.95 -2.94
CA ALA A 137 -4.63 75.50 -3.76
C ALA A 137 -4.14 76.32 -4.96
N ASN A 138 -2.91 76.85 -4.90
CA ASN A 138 -2.21 77.45 -6.02
C ASN A 138 -0.95 76.61 -6.34
N PRO A 139 -0.77 76.12 -7.57
CA PRO A 139 0.37 75.26 -7.94
C PRO A 139 1.76 75.80 -7.60
N ARG A 140 1.90 77.12 -7.37
CA ARG A 140 3.19 77.78 -7.10
C ARG A 140 3.61 77.78 -5.62
N TYR A 141 2.68 77.66 -4.67
CA TYR A 141 3.00 77.80 -3.24
C TYR A 141 2.16 76.88 -2.37
N SER A 142 2.78 76.22 -1.39
CA SER A 142 2.09 75.43 -0.36
C SER A 142 1.70 76.32 0.82
N THR A 143 0.52 76.07 1.39
CA THR A 143 -0.03 76.79 2.56
C THR A 143 -0.29 75.78 3.67
N ALA A 144 0.09 76.11 4.91
CA ALA A 144 -0.29 75.36 6.09
C ALA A 144 -1.47 76.05 6.79
N HIS A 145 -2.47 75.27 7.21
CA HIS A 145 -3.63 75.78 7.95
C HIS A 145 -3.86 74.93 9.19
N GLU A 146 -3.90 75.57 10.35
CA GLU A 146 -4.19 74.94 11.63
C GLU A 146 -5.66 75.15 12.03
N GLY A 147 -6.31 74.11 12.51
CA GLY A 147 -7.66 74.22 13.07
C GLY A 147 -8.22 72.91 13.58
N ALA A 148 -9.41 72.96 14.17
CA ALA A 148 -10.12 71.77 14.61
C ALA A 148 -10.70 71.01 13.40
N TYR A 149 -10.40 69.73 13.27
CA TYR A 149 -10.98 68.84 12.27
C TYR A 149 -12.46 68.63 12.57
N GLN A 150 -13.33 68.77 11.58
CA GLN A 150 -14.79 68.64 11.73
C GLN A 150 -15.38 67.50 10.90
N GLY A 151 -14.54 66.73 10.20
CA GLY A 151 -14.97 65.63 9.34
C GLY A 151 -14.63 65.84 7.87
N ARG A 152 -14.77 64.75 7.12
CA ARG A 152 -14.58 64.68 5.66
C ARG A 152 -15.94 64.74 4.97
N SER A 153 -16.05 65.57 3.94
CA SER A 153 -17.23 65.66 3.07
C SER A 153 -16.82 65.44 1.62
N GLY A 154 -16.94 64.20 1.16
CA GLY A 154 -16.51 63.78 -0.17
C GLY A 154 -15.02 64.05 -0.44
N ALA A 155 -14.75 64.97 -1.36
CA ALA A 155 -13.39 65.35 -1.79
C ALA A 155 -12.76 66.45 -0.92
N TYR A 156 -13.42 66.88 0.17
CA TYR A 156 -12.97 67.99 1.01
C TYR A 156 -12.85 67.60 2.48
N LEU A 157 -11.87 68.19 3.16
CA LEU A 157 -11.69 68.16 4.60
C LEU A 157 -12.18 69.48 5.21
N LYS A 158 -12.97 69.40 6.29
CA LYS A 158 -13.42 70.59 7.03
C LYS A 158 -12.51 70.81 8.23
N VAL A 159 -11.76 71.91 8.23
CA VAL A 159 -10.80 72.27 9.30
C VAL A 159 -11.04 73.71 9.73
N GLY A 160 -11.60 73.89 10.93
CA GLY A 160 -12.05 75.18 11.43
C GLY A 160 -13.12 75.80 10.51
N THR A 161 -12.82 76.96 9.94
CA THR A 161 -13.70 77.66 8.97
C THR A 161 -13.39 77.34 7.51
N ARG A 162 -12.36 76.52 7.22
CA ARG A 162 -11.92 76.21 5.85
C ARG A 162 -12.37 74.84 5.38
N MET A 163 -12.69 74.78 4.08
CA MET A 163 -12.86 73.54 3.32
C MET A 163 -11.63 73.36 2.44
N ILE A 164 -10.85 72.32 2.70
CA ILE A 164 -9.58 72.04 2.00
C ILE A 164 -9.81 70.84 1.07
N ARG A 165 -9.47 70.96 -0.21
CA ARG A 165 -9.64 69.87 -1.17
C ARG A 165 -8.52 68.85 -0.98
N ILE A 166 -8.88 67.56 -0.90
CA ILE A 166 -7.92 66.46 -0.72
C ILE A 166 -6.91 66.41 -1.88
N ALA A 167 -7.36 66.66 -3.11
CA ALA A 167 -6.48 66.69 -4.29
C ALA A 167 -5.35 67.73 -4.19
N ASP A 168 -5.56 68.82 -3.43
CA ASP A 168 -4.55 69.87 -3.25
C ASP A 168 -3.48 69.48 -2.21
N MET A 169 -3.69 68.36 -1.51
CA MET A 169 -2.77 67.82 -0.51
C MET A 169 -1.89 66.68 -1.06
N VAL A 170 -2.31 66.03 -2.15
CA VAL A 170 -1.62 64.86 -2.74
C VAL A 170 -0.30 65.28 -3.39
N GLY A 171 0.74 64.46 -3.21
CA GLY A 171 2.06 64.68 -3.85
C GLY A 171 2.88 65.81 -3.21
N LEU A 172 2.49 66.24 -2.01
CA LEU A 172 3.32 67.07 -1.13
C LEU A 172 4.10 66.16 -0.17
N ASP A 173 5.36 66.52 0.12
CA ASP A 173 6.24 65.71 0.96
C ASP A 173 5.59 65.37 2.32
N ASN A 174 5.62 64.08 2.67
CA ASN A 174 5.03 63.48 3.89
C ASN A 174 3.50 63.65 4.06
N ASN A 175 2.81 64.27 3.11
CA ASN A 175 1.39 64.58 3.24
C ASN A 175 0.49 63.38 2.93
N ASP A 176 0.99 62.38 2.19
CA ASP A 176 0.26 61.13 1.93
C ASP A 176 0.05 60.33 3.23
N VAL A 177 1.03 60.33 4.13
CA VAL A 177 0.93 59.71 5.47
C VAL A 177 -0.05 60.48 6.36
N GLU A 178 -0.07 61.82 6.29
CA GLU A 178 -1.04 62.65 7.02
C GLU A 178 -2.46 62.51 6.45
N LEU A 179 -2.61 62.44 5.13
CA LEU A 179 -3.89 62.24 4.44
C LEU A 179 -4.57 60.95 4.85
N LEU A 180 -3.79 59.88 5.06
CA LEU A 180 -4.29 58.59 5.52
C LEU A 180 -5.05 58.71 6.85
N LYS A 181 -4.56 59.54 7.79
CA LYS A 181 -5.17 59.74 9.12
C LYS A 181 -6.55 60.38 9.06
N PHE A 182 -6.86 61.12 7.99
CA PHE A 182 -8.20 61.69 7.74
C PHE A 182 -9.15 60.70 7.04
N ASN A 183 -8.66 59.52 6.67
CA ASN A 183 -9.44 58.45 6.06
C ASN A 183 -9.63 57.29 7.05
N PRO A 184 -10.71 57.29 7.85
CA PRO A 184 -10.93 56.29 8.88
C PRO A 184 -11.11 54.88 8.28
N GLU A 185 -11.77 54.76 7.13
CA GLU A 185 -12.01 53.48 6.46
C GLU A 185 -10.69 52.83 6.03
N GLU A 186 -9.82 53.59 5.37
CA GLU A 186 -8.54 53.07 4.87
C GLU A 186 -7.55 52.80 6.01
N SER A 187 -7.50 53.68 7.02
CA SER A 187 -6.68 53.44 8.21
C SER A 187 -7.14 52.19 8.97
N GLU A 188 -8.45 51.98 9.11
CA GLU A 188 -9.00 50.78 9.75
C GLU A 188 -8.68 49.52 8.96
N ARG A 189 -8.78 49.58 7.63
CA ARG A 189 -8.37 48.49 6.73
C ARG A 189 -6.90 48.13 6.93
N LEU A 190 -6.02 49.12 7.06
CA LEU A 190 -4.59 48.90 7.30
C LEU A 190 -4.30 48.34 8.70
N ARG A 191 -5.06 48.77 9.73
CA ARG A 191 -4.95 48.18 11.08
C ARG A 191 -5.31 46.70 11.09
N GLN A 192 -6.43 46.35 10.46
CA GLN A 192 -6.86 44.96 10.32
C GLN A 192 -5.85 44.14 9.53
N ALA A 193 -5.32 44.69 8.43
CA ALA A 193 -4.27 44.06 7.64
C ALA A 193 -2.98 43.84 8.46
N PHE A 194 -2.59 44.80 9.30
CA PHE A 194 -1.45 44.65 10.21
C PHE A 194 -1.65 43.53 11.21
N VAL A 195 -2.81 43.51 11.90
CA VAL A 195 -3.13 42.44 12.87
C VAL A 195 -3.14 41.08 12.17
N ALA A 196 -3.76 40.98 10.98
CA ALA A 196 -3.79 39.75 10.22
C ALA A 196 -2.38 39.28 9.79
N ALA A 197 -1.52 40.21 9.36
CA ALA A 197 -0.16 39.90 8.94
C ALA A 197 0.71 39.40 10.11
N GLU A 198 0.61 40.04 11.29
CA GLU A 198 1.34 39.58 12.48
C GLU A 198 0.80 38.23 12.98
N MET A 199 -0.52 38.05 13.03
CA MET A 199 -1.12 36.76 13.38
C MET A 199 -0.67 35.64 12.43
N GLU A 200 -0.61 35.92 11.13
CA GLU A 200 -0.14 34.98 10.13
C GLU A 200 1.35 34.64 10.31
N LYS A 201 2.19 35.64 10.59
CA LYS A 201 3.61 35.43 10.90
C LYS A 201 3.80 34.50 12.11
N HIS A 202 3.01 34.69 13.17
CA HIS A 202 3.02 33.80 14.33
C HIS A 202 2.53 32.39 13.99
N ARG A 203 1.47 32.27 13.17
CA ARG A 203 0.96 30.97 12.70
C ARG A 203 2.00 30.21 11.88
N LEU A 204 2.70 30.89 10.97
CA LEU A 204 3.78 30.33 10.16
C LEU A 204 4.95 29.89 11.04
N ALA A 205 5.38 30.72 12.00
CA ALA A 205 6.44 30.36 12.93
C ALA A 205 6.08 29.12 13.77
N GLN A 206 4.83 28.98 14.21
CA GLN A 206 4.36 27.74 14.85
C GLN A 206 4.41 26.55 13.89
N ALA A 207 3.93 26.70 12.65
CA ALA A 207 3.91 25.61 11.67
C ALA A 207 5.33 25.14 11.31
N GLU A 208 6.26 26.06 11.09
CA GLU A 208 7.68 25.78 10.84
C GLU A 208 8.30 25.02 12.02
N TYR A 209 8.08 25.49 13.24
CA TYR A 209 8.57 24.82 14.44
C TYR A 209 8.00 23.41 14.60
N LYS A 210 6.69 23.24 14.38
CA LYS A 210 6.04 21.92 14.41
C LYS A 210 6.68 20.97 13.40
N ASN A 211 6.90 21.42 12.17
CA ASN A 211 7.50 20.60 11.11
C ASN A 211 8.95 20.23 11.43
N ALA A 212 9.73 21.17 11.97
CA ALA A 212 11.12 20.93 12.34
C ALA A 212 11.28 19.92 13.49
N GLN A 213 10.42 20.00 14.51
CA GLN A 213 10.54 19.18 15.73
C GLN A 213 9.81 17.83 15.66
N ARG A 214 8.83 17.69 14.76
CA ARG A 214 8.00 16.49 14.64
C ARG A 214 8.81 15.20 14.48
N PRO A 215 9.84 15.10 13.62
CA PRO A 215 10.61 13.87 13.46
C PRO A 215 11.29 13.42 14.75
N GLU A 216 11.94 14.34 15.46
CA GLU A 216 12.62 14.04 16.73
C GLU A 216 11.63 13.57 17.81
N ILE A 217 10.47 14.22 17.90
CA ILE A 217 9.42 13.85 18.85
C ILE A 217 8.83 12.48 18.52
N ILE A 218 8.59 12.17 17.23
CA ILE A 218 8.12 10.86 16.78
C ILE A 218 9.13 9.79 17.19
N THR A 219 10.41 9.95 16.87
CA THR A 219 11.45 8.96 17.21
C THR A 219 11.56 8.74 18.71
N ARG A 220 11.53 9.81 19.51
CA ARG A 220 11.60 9.72 20.97
C ARG A 220 10.38 8.99 21.56
N LEU A 221 9.17 9.40 21.18
CA LEU A 221 7.95 8.83 21.73
C LEU A 221 7.69 7.41 21.22
N SER A 222 8.03 7.09 19.95
CA SER A 222 7.91 5.73 19.42
C SER A 222 8.85 4.76 20.15
N THR A 223 10.08 5.19 20.43
CA THR A 223 11.05 4.42 21.22
C THR A 223 10.55 4.18 22.64
N GLN A 224 10.00 5.20 23.30
CA GLN A 224 9.41 5.07 24.63
C GLN A 224 8.20 4.14 24.64
N ALA A 225 7.30 4.28 23.67
CA ALA A 225 6.13 3.42 23.53
C ALA A 225 6.52 1.95 23.28
N ARG A 226 7.50 1.72 22.40
CA ARG A 226 8.06 0.38 22.14
C ARG A 226 8.60 -0.25 23.42
N GLN A 227 9.43 0.47 24.17
CA GLN A 227 10.00 -0.01 25.42
C GLN A 227 8.91 -0.29 26.47
N ALA A 228 7.89 0.56 26.55
CA ALA A 228 6.76 0.38 27.45
C ALA A 228 5.95 -0.89 27.10
N ASN A 229 5.66 -1.11 25.81
CA ASN A 229 4.96 -2.30 25.33
C ASN A 229 5.78 -3.58 25.55
N GLU A 230 7.09 -3.54 25.29
CA GLU A 230 7.99 -4.66 25.54
C GLU A 230 8.05 -5.02 27.04
N LYS A 231 8.09 -4.01 27.91
CA LYS A 231 8.07 -4.16 29.37
C LYS A 231 6.72 -4.66 29.88
N ALA A 232 5.62 -4.25 29.24
CA ALA A 232 4.28 -4.72 29.55
C ALA A 232 4.06 -6.19 29.16
N GLY A 233 4.95 -6.78 28.37
CA GLY A 233 4.91 -8.20 27.99
C GLY A 233 4.42 -8.45 26.56
N TYR A 234 4.38 -7.43 25.71
CA TYR A 234 4.10 -7.60 24.29
C TYR A 234 5.36 -7.86 23.49
N THR A 235 5.19 -8.50 22.33
CA THR A 235 6.22 -8.68 21.31
C THR A 235 5.70 -8.10 20.01
N LEU A 236 6.49 -7.22 19.38
CA LEU A 236 6.15 -6.65 18.09
C LEU A 236 6.33 -7.70 16.98
N VAL A 237 5.26 -8.03 16.25
CA VAL A 237 5.25 -8.96 15.12
C VAL A 237 4.47 -8.33 13.98
N GLN A 238 5.12 -8.09 12.83
CA GLN A 238 4.48 -7.53 11.63
C GLN A 238 3.58 -6.31 11.93
N ASN A 239 4.10 -5.35 12.71
CA ASN A 239 3.41 -4.13 13.17
C ASN A 239 2.24 -4.36 14.15
N ALA A 240 2.09 -5.55 14.72
CA ALA A 240 1.11 -5.83 15.78
C ALA A 240 1.80 -6.16 17.11
N TRP A 241 1.28 -5.60 18.21
CA TRP A 241 1.70 -5.94 19.56
C TRP A 241 0.97 -7.20 20.04
N LEU A 242 1.68 -8.32 20.05
CA LEU A 242 1.11 -9.62 20.40
C LEU A 242 1.52 -10.06 21.80
N ALA A 243 0.57 -10.66 22.52
CA ALA A 243 0.84 -11.34 23.78
C ALA A 243 1.65 -12.64 23.55
N PRO A 244 2.26 -13.23 24.59
CA PRO A 244 3.16 -14.38 24.44
C PRO A 244 2.54 -15.60 23.74
N GLU A 245 1.27 -15.88 24.02
CA GLU A 245 0.56 -17.02 23.45
C GLU A 245 0.33 -16.87 21.93
N PRO A 246 -0.25 -15.76 21.42
CA PRO A 246 -0.32 -15.49 19.99
C PRO A 246 1.04 -15.49 19.27
N VAL A 247 2.11 -14.98 19.91
CA VAL A 247 3.47 -15.01 19.35
C VAL A 247 3.90 -16.45 19.11
N MET A 248 3.73 -17.32 20.10
CA MET A 248 4.09 -18.73 19.98
C MET A 248 3.21 -19.46 18.96
N SER A 249 1.92 -19.17 18.93
CA SER A 249 1.01 -19.73 17.93
C SER A 249 1.44 -19.38 16.50
N ALA A 250 1.78 -18.12 16.25
CA ALA A 250 2.29 -17.67 14.96
C ALA A 250 3.61 -18.36 14.58
N ALA A 251 4.53 -18.52 15.53
CA ALA A 251 5.79 -19.23 15.32
C ALA A 251 5.58 -20.73 15.01
N ILE A 252 4.64 -21.39 15.69
CA ILE A 252 4.24 -22.78 15.42
C ILE A 252 3.72 -22.93 13.99
N ASP A 253 2.81 -22.06 13.55
CA ASP A 253 2.25 -22.13 12.21
C ASP A 253 3.31 -21.83 11.13
N ALA A 254 4.20 -20.86 11.39
CA ALA A 254 5.32 -20.56 10.50
C ALA A 254 6.30 -21.74 10.39
N ALA A 255 6.66 -22.36 11.52
CA ALA A 255 7.54 -23.52 11.56
C ALA A 255 6.92 -24.73 10.84
N ARG A 256 5.62 -24.96 10.99
CA ARG A 256 4.91 -26.05 10.28
C ARG A 256 4.97 -25.84 8.77
N ARG A 257 4.63 -24.64 8.27
CA ARG A 257 4.70 -24.29 6.83
C ARG A 257 6.11 -24.49 6.28
N LYS A 258 7.12 -23.97 6.99
CA LYS A 258 8.53 -24.07 6.57
C LYS A 258 9.02 -25.51 6.53
N THR A 259 8.67 -26.31 7.53
CA THR A 259 9.05 -27.72 7.59
C THR A 259 8.37 -28.53 6.49
N GLN A 260 7.08 -28.27 6.21
CA GLN A 260 6.35 -28.90 5.10
C GLN A 260 6.98 -28.57 3.74
N GLN A 261 7.34 -27.31 3.52
CA GLN A 261 8.03 -26.88 2.30
C GLN A 261 9.37 -27.61 2.14
N GLN A 262 10.18 -27.70 3.20
CA GLN A 262 11.45 -28.41 3.18
C GLN A 262 11.28 -29.91 2.88
N GLN A 263 10.23 -30.55 3.40
CA GLN A 263 9.92 -31.95 3.08
C GLN A 263 9.52 -32.12 1.60
N LEU A 264 8.71 -31.22 1.06
CA LEU A 264 8.32 -31.23 -0.36
C LEU A 264 9.52 -31.02 -1.28
N GLU A 265 10.40 -30.08 -0.95
CA GLU A 265 11.63 -29.81 -1.71
C GLU A 265 12.57 -31.03 -1.70
N ARG A 266 12.75 -31.70 -0.55
CA ARG A 266 13.53 -32.95 -0.46
C ARG A 266 12.90 -34.06 -1.31
N ALA A 267 11.59 -34.26 -1.23
CA ALA A 267 10.90 -35.26 -2.05
C ALA A 267 11.05 -34.97 -3.55
N ASN A 268 10.99 -33.70 -3.96
CA ASN A 268 11.24 -33.29 -5.34
C ASN A 268 12.68 -33.55 -5.78
N GLN A 269 13.67 -33.28 -4.92
CA GLN A 269 15.08 -33.57 -5.19
C GLN A 269 15.32 -35.08 -5.34
N GLU A 270 14.74 -35.91 -4.47
CA GLU A 270 14.80 -37.36 -4.59
C GLU A 270 14.18 -37.86 -5.90
N ARG A 271 13.03 -37.28 -6.30
CA ARG A 271 12.38 -37.61 -7.57
C ARG A 271 13.26 -37.25 -8.78
N LEU A 272 13.86 -36.06 -8.78
CA LEU A 272 14.79 -35.64 -9.83
C LEU A 272 16.03 -36.53 -9.89
N GLY A 273 16.56 -36.94 -8.73
CA GLY A 273 17.66 -37.90 -8.64
C GLY A 273 17.31 -39.26 -9.27
N LYS A 274 16.11 -39.79 -9.02
CA LYS A 274 15.63 -41.04 -9.66
C LYS A 274 15.54 -40.91 -11.18
N ILE A 275 15.04 -39.79 -11.69
CA ILE A 275 14.96 -39.52 -13.14
C ILE A 275 16.36 -39.51 -13.76
N ALA A 276 17.32 -38.84 -13.13
CA ALA A 276 18.71 -38.80 -13.61
C ALA A 276 19.36 -40.20 -13.65
N VAL A 277 19.06 -41.07 -12.67
CA VAL A 277 19.52 -42.47 -12.69
C VAL A 277 18.92 -43.22 -13.89
N ILE A 278 17.62 -43.07 -14.15
CA ILE A 278 16.95 -43.71 -15.31
C ILE A 278 17.56 -43.23 -16.63
N GLU A 279 17.81 -41.92 -16.77
CA GLU A 279 18.46 -41.34 -17.95
C GLU A 279 19.87 -41.91 -18.16
N SER A 280 20.68 -42.00 -17.10
CA SER A 280 22.02 -42.59 -17.17
C SER A 280 21.99 -44.08 -17.59
N GLN A 281 21.00 -44.84 -17.11
CA GLN A 281 20.80 -46.24 -17.51
C GLN A 281 20.38 -46.35 -18.97
N ALA A 282 19.50 -45.48 -19.45
CA ALA A 282 19.11 -45.41 -20.86
C ALA A 282 20.32 -45.10 -21.75
N GLN A 283 21.16 -44.15 -21.35
CA GLN A 283 22.37 -43.78 -22.10
C GLN A 283 23.43 -44.90 -22.14
N SER A 284 23.55 -45.65 -21.04
CA SER A 284 24.38 -46.87 -21.00
C SER A 284 23.85 -47.97 -21.93
N LEU A 285 22.53 -48.16 -22.01
CA LEU A 285 21.92 -49.13 -22.93
C LEU A 285 22.11 -48.73 -24.40
N ILE A 286 22.00 -47.44 -24.74
CA ILE A 286 22.28 -46.91 -26.08
C ILE A 286 23.75 -47.13 -26.46
N SER A 287 24.66 -46.92 -25.51
CA SER A 287 26.10 -47.18 -25.68
C SER A 287 26.41 -48.68 -25.87
N LYS A 288 25.62 -49.57 -25.24
CA LYS A 288 25.73 -51.02 -25.47
C LYS A 288 25.12 -51.44 -26.81
N ASN A 289 24.03 -50.81 -27.25
CA ASN A 289 23.36 -51.11 -28.52
C ASN A 289 24.20 -50.67 -29.74
N THR A 290 25.01 -49.62 -29.60
CA THR A 290 25.97 -49.18 -30.64
C THR A 290 27.10 -50.19 -30.90
N LEU A 291 27.34 -51.15 -30.00
CA LEU A 291 28.32 -52.24 -30.13
C LEU A 291 27.73 -53.54 -30.72
N ALA A 292 26.42 -53.60 -31.02
CA ALA A 292 25.77 -54.77 -31.62
C ALA A 292 25.84 -54.78 -33.17
N PRO A 293 25.91 -55.96 -33.82
CA PRO A 293 25.97 -56.09 -35.28
C PRO A 293 24.68 -55.56 -35.95
N ALA A 294 24.83 -54.99 -37.15
CA ALA A 294 23.90 -54.04 -37.78
C ALA A 294 22.48 -54.55 -38.13
N ILE A 295 22.17 -55.84 -37.94
CA ILE A 295 20.93 -56.46 -38.43
C ILE A 295 19.76 -56.34 -37.42
N GLU A 296 20.02 -55.97 -36.16
CA GLU A 296 18.99 -55.83 -35.10
C GLU A 296 19.02 -54.48 -34.34
N ARG A 297 19.53 -53.40 -34.96
CA ARG A 297 19.55 -52.09 -34.28
C ARG A 297 18.16 -51.45 -34.27
N LEU A 298 17.50 -51.47 -33.10
CA LEU A 298 16.37 -50.59 -32.78
C LEU A 298 16.83 -49.14 -32.72
N ASP A 299 16.02 -48.22 -33.26
CA ASP A 299 16.28 -46.77 -33.27
C ASP A 299 16.42 -46.23 -31.83
N PRO A 300 17.61 -45.73 -31.43
CA PRO A 300 17.85 -45.22 -30.08
C PRO A 300 16.88 -44.11 -29.65
N GLU A 301 16.42 -43.26 -30.58
CA GLU A 301 15.52 -42.16 -30.26
C GLU A 301 14.09 -42.63 -29.96
N GLU A 302 13.63 -43.70 -30.61
CA GLU A 302 12.33 -44.29 -30.33
C GLU A 302 12.32 -44.99 -28.97
N VAL A 303 13.41 -45.67 -28.60
CA VAL A 303 13.52 -46.33 -27.28
C VAL A 303 13.56 -45.29 -26.15
N ILE A 304 14.27 -44.17 -26.33
CA ILE A 304 14.28 -43.06 -25.36
C ILE A 304 12.89 -42.43 -25.26
N ARG A 305 12.25 -42.09 -26.40
CA ARG A 305 10.91 -41.49 -26.40
C ARG A 305 9.86 -42.41 -25.80
N ALA A 306 9.91 -43.71 -26.09
CA ALA A 306 8.99 -44.70 -25.53
C ALA A 306 9.15 -44.80 -24.01
N ARG A 307 10.38 -44.86 -23.49
CA ARG A 307 10.61 -44.91 -22.04
C ARG A 307 10.35 -43.59 -21.33
N GLN A 308 10.63 -42.44 -21.94
CA GLN A 308 10.25 -41.14 -21.37
C GLN A 308 8.73 -40.96 -21.35
N ALA A 309 8.02 -41.43 -22.39
CA ALA A 309 6.57 -41.45 -22.40
C ALA A 309 5.98 -42.42 -21.37
N GLU A 310 6.60 -43.59 -21.17
CA GLU A 310 6.19 -44.56 -20.16
C GLU A 310 6.44 -44.05 -18.74
N ALA A 311 7.62 -43.50 -18.45
CA ALA A 311 7.94 -42.87 -17.17
C ALA A 311 7.05 -41.64 -16.89
N LYS A 312 6.72 -40.86 -17.92
CA LYS A 312 5.77 -39.73 -17.79
C LYS A 312 4.36 -40.22 -17.50
N ARG A 313 3.90 -41.30 -18.15
CA ARG A 313 2.60 -41.93 -17.87
C ARG A 313 2.55 -42.54 -16.48
N GLU A 314 3.62 -43.19 -16.02
CA GLU A 314 3.72 -43.71 -14.66
C GLU A 314 3.70 -42.59 -13.62
N ALA A 315 4.44 -41.49 -13.86
CA ALA A 315 4.45 -40.32 -12.98
C ALA A 315 3.09 -39.59 -12.97
N GLU A 316 2.42 -39.45 -14.12
CA GLU A 316 1.08 -38.88 -14.20
C GLU A 316 0.03 -39.80 -13.54
N ALA A 317 0.16 -41.12 -13.68
CA ALA A 317 -0.70 -42.09 -13.00
C ALA A 317 -0.48 -42.12 -11.48
N GLU A 318 0.75 -41.97 -11.01
CA GLU A 318 1.07 -41.86 -9.58
C GLU A 318 0.60 -40.52 -9.00
N ALA A 319 0.84 -39.41 -9.69
CA ALA A 319 0.32 -38.09 -9.28
C ALA A 319 -1.21 -38.07 -9.24
N LYS A 320 -1.87 -38.73 -10.21
CA LYS A 320 -3.33 -38.89 -10.22
C LYS A 320 -3.82 -39.76 -9.07
N ARG A 321 -3.14 -40.88 -8.77
CA ARG A 321 -3.47 -41.71 -7.60
C ARG A 321 -3.31 -40.97 -6.28
N ILE A 322 -2.26 -40.15 -6.12
CA ILE A 322 -2.04 -39.33 -4.92
C ILE A 322 -3.12 -38.24 -4.81
N ALA A 323 -3.44 -37.55 -5.91
CA ALA A 323 -4.49 -36.53 -5.93
C ALA A 323 -5.89 -37.13 -5.64
N ASP A 324 -6.19 -38.30 -6.19
CA ASP A 324 -7.45 -39.01 -5.95
C ASP A 324 -7.52 -39.53 -4.49
N ALA A 325 -6.42 -40.02 -3.92
CA ALA A 325 -6.35 -40.43 -2.51
C ALA A 325 -6.48 -39.24 -1.55
N GLU A 326 -5.88 -38.10 -1.86
CA GLU A 326 -6.00 -36.86 -1.07
C GLU A 326 -7.42 -36.28 -1.16
N ALA A 327 -8.04 -36.29 -2.34
CA ALA A 327 -9.43 -35.90 -2.52
C ALA A 327 -10.40 -36.82 -1.75
N GLN A 328 -10.15 -38.13 -1.73
CA GLN A 328 -10.93 -39.08 -0.93
C GLN A 328 -10.74 -38.88 0.57
N ARG A 329 -9.51 -38.61 1.05
CA ARG A 329 -9.26 -38.29 2.46
C ARG A 329 -9.97 -37.01 2.88
N LEU A 330 -9.90 -35.95 2.08
CA LEU A 330 -10.58 -34.68 2.35
C LEU A 330 -12.11 -34.83 2.32
N ALA A 331 -12.65 -35.67 1.43
CA ALA A 331 -14.08 -35.98 1.40
C ALA A 331 -14.50 -36.75 2.67
N ALA A 332 -13.73 -37.75 3.09
CA ALA A 332 -13.98 -38.51 4.31
C ALA A 332 -13.87 -37.66 5.58
N GLU A 333 -12.91 -36.72 5.62
CA GLU A 333 -12.75 -35.80 6.75
C GLU A 333 -13.90 -34.80 6.86
N ASN A 334 -14.36 -34.24 5.73
CA ASN A 334 -15.53 -33.37 5.70
C ASN A 334 -16.83 -34.11 6.07
N GLU A 335 -16.96 -35.37 5.67
CA GLU A 335 -18.10 -36.21 6.05
C GLU A 335 -18.07 -36.56 7.55
N ALA A 336 -16.90 -36.91 8.09
CA ALA A 336 -16.71 -37.14 9.52
C ALA A 336 -16.96 -35.88 10.35
N LYS A 337 -16.54 -34.71 9.87
CA LYS A 337 -16.81 -33.42 10.52
C LYS A 337 -18.30 -33.10 10.56
N ARG A 338 -19.01 -33.28 9.44
CA ARG A 338 -20.48 -33.14 9.38
C ARG A 338 -21.20 -34.09 10.33
N LEU A 339 -20.75 -35.34 10.43
CA LEU A 339 -21.35 -36.32 11.35
C LEU A 339 -21.10 -35.95 12.82
N ARG A 340 -19.92 -35.41 13.15
CA ARG A 340 -19.61 -34.90 14.51
C ARG A 340 -20.44 -33.67 14.86
N GLU A 341 -20.56 -32.70 13.96
CA GLU A 341 -21.40 -31.52 14.15
C GLU A 341 -22.88 -31.89 14.32
N GLN A 342 -23.39 -32.86 13.54
CA GLN A 342 -24.75 -33.38 13.72
C GLN A 342 -24.94 -34.12 15.05
N ALA A 343 -23.93 -34.86 15.51
CA ALA A 343 -23.99 -35.55 16.80
C ALA A 343 -23.94 -34.57 17.99
N GLU A 344 -23.12 -33.51 17.90
CA GLU A 344 -23.07 -32.45 18.92
C GLU A 344 -24.36 -31.65 18.96
N LEU A 345 -24.94 -31.30 17.80
CA LEU A 345 -26.25 -30.62 17.74
C LEU A 345 -27.36 -31.48 18.34
N LYS A 346 -27.36 -32.79 18.08
CA LYS A 346 -28.33 -33.72 18.70
C LYS A 346 -28.13 -33.81 20.22
N ARG A 347 -26.88 -33.89 20.69
CA ARG A 347 -26.57 -33.88 22.12
C ARG A 347 -27.03 -32.59 22.79
N LEU A 348 -26.73 -31.43 22.20
CA LEU A 348 -27.15 -30.13 22.74
C LEU A 348 -28.67 -29.99 22.77
N ALA A 349 -29.38 -30.46 21.72
CA ALA A 349 -30.84 -30.46 21.69
C ALA A 349 -31.45 -31.41 22.73
N GLU A 350 -30.84 -32.58 22.96
CA GLU A 350 -31.28 -33.54 23.98
C GLU A 350 -30.99 -33.03 25.40
N GLU A 351 -29.87 -32.34 25.61
CA GLU A 351 -29.50 -31.72 26.89
C GLU A 351 -30.40 -30.52 27.22
N GLU A 352 -30.76 -29.71 26.22
CA GLU A 352 -31.76 -28.63 26.38
C GLU A 352 -33.17 -29.18 26.63
N ALA A 353 -33.58 -30.24 25.93
CA ALA A 353 -34.86 -30.90 26.17
C ALA A 353 -34.94 -31.50 27.58
N ARG A 354 -33.84 -32.09 28.06
CA ARG A 354 -33.75 -32.65 29.42
C ARG A 354 -33.77 -31.54 30.48
N ARG A 355 -33.06 -30.42 30.26
CA ARG A 355 -33.13 -29.24 31.15
C ARG A 355 -34.51 -28.58 31.14
N GLN A 356 -35.23 -28.57 30.01
CA GLN A 356 -36.61 -28.08 29.96
C GLN A 356 -37.59 -29.05 30.65
N ALA A 357 -37.37 -30.36 30.56
CA ALA A 357 -38.18 -31.35 31.25
C ALA A 357 -37.97 -31.30 32.77
N GLU A 358 -36.73 -31.13 33.25
CA GLU A 358 -36.42 -30.94 34.68
C GLU A 358 -37.00 -29.64 35.24
N ARG A 359 -36.96 -28.55 34.46
CA ARG A 359 -37.62 -27.29 34.83
C ARG A 359 -39.15 -27.45 34.94
N ARG A 360 -39.76 -28.19 34.01
CA ARG A 360 -41.21 -28.48 34.04
C ARG A 360 -41.62 -29.47 35.14
N ALA A 361 -40.73 -30.34 35.59
CA ALA A 361 -40.98 -31.24 36.70
C ALA A 361 -40.86 -30.57 38.08
N THR A 362 -40.24 -29.39 38.15
CA THR A 362 -40.02 -28.65 39.41
C THR A 362 -41.09 -27.56 39.65
N GLU A 363 -41.93 -27.25 38.66
CA GLU A 363 -43.01 -26.28 38.77
C GLU A 363 -44.35 -26.99 39.01
N THR A 364 -44.81 -26.96 40.26
CA THR A 364 -46.16 -27.37 40.65
C THR A 364 -47.22 -26.42 40.09
N VAL A 365 -48.04 -26.97 39.18
CA VAL A 365 -49.48 -26.75 38.94
C VAL A 365 -50.08 -25.40 39.36
N VAL A 366 -50.49 -24.58 38.38
CA VAL A 366 -51.84 -23.97 38.27
C VAL A 366 -52.12 -23.63 36.79
N GLU A 367 -53.19 -24.18 36.25
CA GLU A 367 -53.79 -23.90 34.94
C GLU A 367 -54.60 -22.58 34.99
N PRO A 368 -54.53 -21.70 33.97
CA PRO A 368 -55.66 -21.63 33.03
C PRO A 368 -55.28 -21.35 31.55
N GLU A 369 -56.26 -21.64 30.69
CA GLU A 369 -56.31 -21.68 29.22
C GLU A 369 -56.21 -20.30 28.46
N PRO A 370 -56.14 -20.29 27.10
CA PRO A 370 -55.11 -19.57 26.33
C PRO A 370 -55.59 -18.27 25.62
N PRO A 371 -54.65 -17.49 25.07
CA PRO A 371 -54.87 -16.84 23.78
C PRO A 371 -53.82 -17.23 22.74
N LYS A 372 -54.32 -17.59 21.56
CA LYS A 372 -53.59 -17.95 20.34
C LYS A 372 -52.66 -16.81 19.92
N THR A 373 -51.37 -17.09 19.80
CA THR A 373 -50.45 -16.33 18.94
C THR A 373 -49.88 -17.25 17.87
N PRO A 374 -49.74 -16.80 16.61
CA PRO A 374 -49.71 -17.73 15.48
C PRO A 374 -48.30 -18.21 15.18
N LEU A 375 -48.17 -19.51 14.94
CA LEU A 375 -46.95 -20.32 14.68
C LEU A 375 -46.02 -19.81 13.56
N HIS A 376 -46.43 -18.80 12.78
CA HIS A 376 -45.69 -18.27 11.64
C HIS A 376 -44.42 -17.46 11.96
N ARG A 377 -44.20 -17.00 13.20
CA ARG A 377 -43.00 -16.21 13.54
C ARG A 377 -41.79 -17.05 13.99
N ILE A 378 -41.99 -18.23 14.59
CA ILE A 378 -40.88 -19.08 15.05
C ILE A 378 -40.25 -19.85 13.88
N ILE A 379 -41.06 -20.29 12.91
CA ILE A 379 -40.59 -20.92 11.67
C ILE A 379 -39.83 -19.90 10.80
N LEU A 380 -40.20 -18.62 10.84
CA LEU A 380 -39.53 -17.55 10.09
C LEU A 380 -38.10 -17.28 10.59
N PHE A 381 -37.88 -17.28 11.91
CA PHE A 381 -36.54 -17.08 12.48
C PHE A 381 -35.64 -18.33 12.40
N ALA A 382 -36.20 -19.54 12.45
CA ALA A 382 -35.45 -20.77 12.19
C ALA A 382 -35.07 -20.93 10.70
N MET A 383 -35.94 -20.52 9.77
CA MET A 383 -35.62 -20.47 8.33
C MET A 383 -34.56 -19.41 8.01
N ILE A 384 -34.59 -18.24 8.65
CA ILE A 384 -33.57 -17.19 8.44
C ILE A 384 -32.19 -17.64 8.95
N GLY A 385 -32.11 -18.34 10.09
CA GLY A 385 -30.84 -18.90 10.59
C GLY A 385 -30.27 -20.01 9.71
N THR A 386 -31.13 -20.88 9.18
CA THR A 386 -30.72 -22.00 8.31
C THR A 386 -30.33 -21.52 6.90
N VAL A 387 -31.00 -20.50 6.36
CA VAL A 387 -30.63 -19.86 5.09
C VAL A 387 -29.32 -19.09 5.21
N VAL A 388 -29.03 -18.42 6.33
CA VAL A 388 -27.75 -17.72 6.55
C VAL A 388 -26.58 -18.72 6.67
N LEU A 389 -26.75 -19.86 7.33
CA LEU A 389 -25.68 -20.87 7.45
C LEU A 389 -25.43 -21.65 6.14
N VAL A 390 -26.48 -21.96 5.38
CA VAL A 390 -26.33 -22.56 4.04
C VAL A 390 -25.73 -21.55 3.05
N VAL A 391 -26.09 -20.27 3.12
CA VAL A 391 -25.47 -19.21 2.30
C VAL A 391 -24.01 -18.99 2.70
N VAL A 392 -23.64 -19.02 3.97
CA VAL A 392 -22.24 -18.88 4.42
C VAL A 392 -21.40 -20.11 4.03
N GLY A 393 -21.95 -21.33 4.16
CA GLY A 393 -21.27 -22.55 3.72
C GLY A 393 -21.10 -22.62 2.20
N VAL A 394 -22.10 -22.18 1.43
CA VAL A 394 -22.01 -22.06 -0.03
C VAL A 394 -21.07 -20.92 -0.44
N VAL A 395 -21.03 -19.80 0.29
CA VAL A 395 -20.10 -18.68 0.05
C VAL A 395 -18.65 -19.09 0.34
N VAL A 396 -18.37 -19.82 1.42
CA VAL A 396 -17.03 -20.32 1.73
C VAL A 396 -16.59 -21.41 0.74
N ALA A 397 -17.49 -22.31 0.34
CA ALA A 397 -17.21 -23.30 -0.70
C ALA A 397 -16.98 -22.63 -2.07
N ILE A 398 -17.73 -21.58 -2.43
CA ILE A 398 -17.51 -20.78 -3.64
C ILE A 398 -16.20 -19.99 -3.57
N ILE A 399 -15.78 -19.48 -2.40
CA ILE A 399 -14.51 -18.77 -2.23
C ILE A 399 -13.32 -19.74 -2.40
N ILE A 400 -13.41 -20.93 -1.82
CA ILE A 400 -12.36 -21.96 -1.95
C ILE A 400 -12.33 -22.53 -3.38
N GLN A 401 -13.48 -22.67 -4.04
CA GLN A 401 -13.55 -23.10 -5.45
C GLN A 401 -13.10 -21.99 -6.41
N LYS A 402 -13.31 -20.69 -6.07
CA LYS A 402 -12.83 -19.53 -6.84
C LYS A 402 -11.32 -19.31 -6.76
N GLN A 403 -10.64 -19.81 -5.72
CA GLN A 403 -9.17 -19.82 -5.71
C GLN A 403 -8.56 -20.88 -6.66
N ARG A 404 -9.38 -21.80 -7.21
CA ARG A 404 -8.94 -22.83 -8.18
C ARG A 404 -9.41 -22.63 -9.62
N ALA A 405 -10.17 -21.58 -9.92
CA ALA A 405 -10.60 -21.29 -11.29
C ALA A 405 -9.83 -20.09 -11.87
N LYS A 406 -8.83 -20.39 -12.72
CA LYS A 406 -8.15 -19.40 -13.55
C LYS A 406 -9.13 -18.62 -14.44
N THR A 407 -8.84 -17.32 -14.57
CA THR A 407 -9.12 -16.43 -15.72
C THR A 407 -10.55 -16.39 -16.25
N THR A 408 -11.29 -15.34 -15.89
CA THR A 408 -12.21 -14.70 -16.85
C THR A 408 -12.34 -13.22 -16.51
N PHE A 409 -11.75 -12.37 -17.37
CA PHE A 409 -11.92 -10.93 -17.41
C PHE A 409 -13.41 -10.56 -17.28
N LYS A 410 -13.77 -9.89 -16.18
CA LYS A 410 -15.13 -9.39 -15.96
C LYS A 410 -15.08 -7.92 -15.55
N ARG A 411 -15.73 -7.10 -16.37
CA ARG A 411 -16.17 -5.71 -16.10
C ARG A 411 -16.46 -5.55 -14.60
N PHE A 412 -15.65 -4.77 -13.90
CA PHE A 412 -15.56 -4.83 -12.44
C PHE A 412 -16.73 -4.14 -11.70
N PHE A 413 -17.74 -3.61 -12.40
CA PHE A 413 -18.84 -2.84 -11.81
C PHE A 413 -20.22 -3.19 -12.39
N GLU A 414 -20.80 -4.31 -11.92
CA GLU A 414 -22.27 -4.50 -11.93
C GLU A 414 -22.87 -4.66 -10.52
N GLY A 415 -22.06 -4.52 -9.45
CA GLY A 415 -22.48 -4.80 -8.08
C GLY A 415 -22.35 -3.61 -7.12
N ARG A 416 -23.46 -3.25 -6.47
CA ARG A 416 -23.62 -2.22 -5.42
C ARG A 416 -22.42 -2.09 -4.46
N GLY A 417 -21.96 -0.85 -4.24
CA GLY A 417 -21.32 -0.26 -3.05
C GLY A 417 -20.13 -0.95 -2.36
N LYS A 418 -20.19 -2.26 -2.13
CA LYS A 418 -19.17 -3.05 -1.43
C LYS A 418 -17.89 -3.20 -2.26
N LEU A 419 -18.02 -3.47 -3.57
CA LEU A 419 -16.88 -3.60 -4.50
C LEU A 419 -16.06 -2.31 -4.62
N GLN A 420 -16.72 -1.14 -4.55
CA GLN A 420 -16.05 0.15 -4.53
C GLN A 420 -15.24 0.34 -3.25
N LYS A 421 -15.82 0.00 -2.08
CA LYS A 421 -15.10 0.07 -0.80
C LYS A 421 -13.93 -0.90 -0.76
N ASP A 422 -14.13 -2.13 -1.24
CA ASP A 422 -13.09 -3.16 -1.26
C ASP A 422 -11.91 -2.74 -2.18
N PHE A 423 -12.18 -2.10 -3.33
CA PHE A 423 -11.14 -1.58 -4.21
C PHE A 423 -10.31 -0.46 -3.56
N TRP A 424 -10.97 0.56 -2.99
CA TRP A 424 -10.25 1.65 -2.33
C TRP A 424 -9.54 1.18 -1.07
N ALA A 425 -10.08 0.20 -0.35
CA ALA A 425 -9.40 -0.45 0.76
C ALA A 425 -8.14 -1.21 0.33
N MET A 426 -8.15 -1.87 -0.84
CA MET A 426 -6.94 -2.50 -1.41
C MET A 426 -5.91 -1.45 -1.84
N ALA A 427 -6.35 -0.34 -2.45
CA ALA A 427 -5.48 0.76 -2.84
C ALA A 427 -4.86 1.49 -1.62
N GLU A 428 -5.59 1.61 -0.52
CA GLU A 428 -5.10 2.19 0.74
C GLU A 428 -4.20 1.21 1.52
N ALA A 429 -4.41 -0.10 1.40
CA ALA A 429 -3.59 -1.11 2.08
C ALA A 429 -2.21 -1.29 1.46
N ASP A 430 -2.05 -1.06 0.16
CA ASP A 430 -0.78 -1.20 -0.56
C ASP A 430 -0.60 -0.13 -1.65
N PRO A 431 -0.37 1.14 -1.25
CA PRO A 431 -0.23 2.26 -2.20
C PRO A 431 1.02 2.14 -3.08
N ASP A 432 2.00 1.34 -2.68
CA ASP A 432 3.27 1.17 -3.39
C ASP A 432 3.13 0.22 -4.59
N HIS A 433 2.35 -0.86 -4.45
CA HIS A 433 2.17 -1.86 -5.52
C HIS A 433 0.81 -1.77 -6.22
N PHE A 434 -0.22 -1.20 -5.60
CA PHE A 434 -1.54 -1.06 -6.20
C PHE A 434 -1.73 0.32 -6.83
N LYS A 435 -1.47 0.43 -8.14
CA LYS A 435 -1.55 1.70 -8.89
C LYS A 435 -2.92 1.89 -9.53
N TYR A 436 -3.33 3.16 -9.70
CA TYR A 436 -4.65 3.50 -10.23
C TYR A 436 -4.70 4.90 -10.85
N VAL A 437 -5.60 5.09 -11.82
CA VAL A 437 -5.93 6.37 -12.44
C VAL A 437 -7.45 6.50 -12.51
N ALA A 438 -8.00 7.55 -11.93
CA ALA A 438 -9.44 7.80 -11.93
C ALA A 438 -9.78 9.27 -12.18
N TYR A 439 -10.71 9.49 -13.10
CA TYR A 439 -11.26 10.79 -13.50
C TYR A 439 -12.78 10.75 -13.50
N MET A 440 -13.42 11.85 -13.13
CA MET A 440 -14.87 12.00 -13.09
C MET A 440 -15.37 12.66 -14.37
N PHE A 441 -16.49 12.15 -14.88
CA PHE A 441 -17.20 12.64 -16.05
C PHE A 441 -18.68 12.93 -15.69
N PRO A 442 -19.41 13.71 -16.49
CA PRO A 442 -20.81 14.07 -16.24
C PRO A 442 -21.75 12.86 -16.11
N ASP A 443 -21.53 11.80 -16.88
CA ASP A 443 -22.38 10.60 -16.83
C ASP A 443 -21.63 9.31 -17.14
N LEU A 444 -22.30 8.17 -16.91
CA LEU A 444 -21.73 6.84 -17.17
C LEU A 444 -21.40 6.60 -18.64
N LYS A 445 -22.07 7.28 -19.57
CA LYS A 445 -21.83 7.12 -21.00
C LYS A 445 -20.52 7.79 -21.39
N GLU A 446 -20.27 9.01 -20.92
CA GLU A 446 -19.00 9.73 -21.10
C GLU A 446 -17.85 9.00 -20.40
N ALA A 447 -18.05 8.53 -19.17
CA ALA A 447 -17.03 7.73 -18.46
C ALA A 447 -16.67 6.42 -19.18
N ASN A 448 -17.66 5.69 -19.72
CA ASN A 448 -17.40 4.50 -20.53
C ASN A 448 -16.80 4.84 -21.91
N GLY A 449 -17.13 6.01 -22.47
CA GLY A 449 -16.53 6.53 -23.69
C GLY A 449 -15.06 6.88 -23.49
N ALA A 450 -14.70 7.41 -22.32
CA ALA A 450 -13.32 7.70 -21.94
C ALA A 450 -12.47 6.44 -21.84
N LEU A 451 -13.00 5.36 -21.25
CA LEU A 451 -12.29 4.07 -21.21
C LEU A 451 -11.95 3.53 -22.60
N GLN A 452 -12.82 3.70 -23.59
CA GLN A 452 -12.57 3.24 -24.97
C GLN A 452 -11.47 4.02 -25.69
N LYS A 453 -10.99 5.12 -25.12
CA LYS A 453 -9.85 5.88 -25.65
C LYS A 453 -8.51 5.28 -25.26
N LEU A 454 -8.48 4.37 -24.29
CA LEU A 454 -7.30 3.65 -23.87
C LEU A 454 -7.07 2.45 -24.81
N SER A 455 -5.87 2.33 -25.35
CA SER A 455 -5.41 1.31 -26.33
C SER A 455 -5.65 -0.12 -25.85
N TYR A 456 -5.55 -0.32 -24.54
CA TYR A 456 -5.73 -1.61 -23.87
C TYR A 456 -7.19 -1.92 -23.50
N ILE A 457 -8.15 -1.04 -23.81
CA ILE A 457 -9.58 -1.29 -23.62
C ILE A 457 -10.27 -1.44 -24.98
N ARG A 458 -10.88 -2.59 -25.22
CA ARG A 458 -11.59 -2.91 -26.46
C ARG A 458 -13.07 -3.14 -26.21
N THR A 459 -13.90 -2.73 -27.17
CA THR A 459 -15.33 -3.03 -27.17
C THR A 459 -15.54 -4.40 -27.82
N ALA A 460 -16.06 -5.36 -27.05
CA ALA A 460 -16.44 -6.67 -27.55
C ALA A 460 -17.70 -6.56 -28.45
N PRO A 461 -17.96 -7.56 -29.32
CA PRO A 461 -19.10 -7.53 -30.25
C PRO A 461 -20.47 -7.38 -29.60
N ASN A 462 -20.59 -7.71 -28.31
CA ASN A 462 -21.80 -7.56 -27.51
C ASN A 462 -21.96 -6.15 -26.87
N GLY A 463 -21.06 -5.21 -27.15
CA GLY A 463 -21.06 -3.86 -26.57
C GLY A 463 -20.36 -3.75 -25.22
N ASP A 464 -19.76 -4.84 -24.71
CA ASP A 464 -19.07 -4.83 -23.43
C ASP A 464 -17.61 -4.41 -23.56
N LEU A 465 -17.13 -3.60 -22.62
CA LEU A 465 -15.72 -3.26 -22.55
C LEU A 465 -14.91 -4.43 -21.98
N ARG A 466 -13.77 -4.72 -22.61
CA ARG A 466 -12.79 -5.73 -22.20
C ARG A 466 -11.40 -5.12 -22.22
N SER A 467 -10.64 -5.35 -21.15
CA SER A 467 -9.21 -5.04 -21.16
C SER A 467 -8.45 -6.16 -21.88
N THR A 468 -7.45 -5.80 -22.67
CA THR A 468 -6.44 -6.73 -23.20
C THR A 468 -5.38 -7.09 -22.16
N ARG A 469 -5.33 -6.35 -21.04
CA ARG A 469 -4.37 -6.49 -19.94
C ARG A 469 -5.07 -6.94 -18.65
N ASP A 470 -4.33 -7.63 -17.78
CA ASP A 470 -4.83 -8.14 -16.49
C ASP A 470 -4.93 -7.04 -15.42
N ILE A 471 -5.75 -6.03 -15.69
CA ILE A 471 -6.00 -4.87 -14.84
C ILE A 471 -7.49 -4.75 -14.49
N LEU A 472 -7.79 -4.06 -13.40
CA LEU A 472 -9.13 -3.68 -13.00
C LEU A 472 -9.52 -2.39 -13.71
N PHE A 473 -10.71 -2.35 -14.31
CA PHE A 473 -11.20 -1.17 -15.00
C PHE A 473 -12.73 -1.11 -14.98
N GLY A 474 -13.28 0.09 -15.17
CA GLY A 474 -14.71 0.31 -15.28
C GLY A 474 -15.14 1.74 -15.02
N ALA A 475 -16.45 1.96 -15.06
CA ALA A 475 -17.07 3.23 -14.73
C ALA A 475 -18.18 3.00 -13.70
N TYR A 476 -18.30 3.89 -12.71
CA TYR A 476 -19.34 3.81 -11.68
C TYR A 476 -19.93 5.19 -11.35
N PRO A 477 -21.21 5.27 -10.96
CA PRO A 477 -21.84 6.54 -10.59
C PRO A 477 -21.28 7.05 -9.25
N HIS A 478 -20.96 8.34 -9.18
CA HIS A 478 -20.44 9.01 -7.98
C HIS A 478 -20.99 10.44 -7.89
N GLN A 479 -21.77 10.71 -6.84
CA GLN A 479 -22.39 12.03 -6.60
C GLN A 479 -23.13 12.56 -7.84
N GLU A 480 -22.67 13.69 -8.42
CA GLU A 480 -23.26 14.37 -9.58
C GLU A 480 -22.71 13.89 -10.93
N GLY A 481 -21.93 12.81 -10.96
CA GLY A 481 -21.35 12.28 -12.20
C GLY A 481 -21.01 10.79 -12.14
N ALA A 482 -20.05 10.38 -12.97
CA ALA A 482 -19.52 9.02 -13.01
C ALA A 482 -18.00 9.01 -13.05
N VAL A 483 -17.38 8.16 -12.25
CA VAL A 483 -15.93 7.99 -12.22
C VAL A 483 -15.54 6.90 -13.21
N CYS A 484 -14.69 7.25 -14.17
CA CYS A 484 -13.90 6.36 -15.00
C CYS A 484 -12.64 5.97 -14.23
N PHE A 485 -12.31 4.68 -14.15
CA PHE A 485 -11.08 4.24 -13.49
C PHE A 485 -10.41 3.06 -14.20
N VAL A 486 -9.09 3.01 -14.04
CA VAL A 486 -8.21 1.87 -14.32
C VAL A 486 -7.26 1.69 -13.15
N GLY A 487 -6.93 0.45 -12.78
CA GLY A 487 -6.07 0.18 -11.63
C GLY A 487 -5.76 -1.29 -11.40
N GLY A 488 -4.93 -1.58 -10.40
CA GLY A 488 -4.57 -2.93 -10.00
C GLY A 488 -3.07 -3.13 -9.87
N VAL A 489 -2.68 -4.30 -9.35
CA VAL A 489 -1.27 -4.70 -9.18
C VAL A 489 -0.50 -4.82 -10.48
N ASN A 490 -1.18 -5.08 -11.60
CA ASN A 490 -0.56 -5.18 -12.92
C ASN A 490 -0.68 -3.89 -13.76
N LEU A 491 -0.99 -2.75 -13.14
CA LEU A 491 -0.99 -1.46 -13.84
C LEU A 491 0.45 -0.91 -13.90
N HIS A 492 1.21 -1.39 -14.88
CA HIS A 492 2.62 -1.04 -15.11
C HIS A 492 2.78 0.36 -15.71
N TYR A 493 4.01 0.87 -15.77
CA TYR A 493 4.31 2.25 -16.15
C TYR A 493 3.59 2.71 -17.43
N ALA A 494 3.70 1.92 -18.51
CA ALA A 494 3.13 2.28 -19.81
C ALA A 494 1.60 2.48 -19.76
N LEU A 495 0.89 1.58 -19.08
CA LEU A 495 -0.58 1.62 -18.98
C LEU A 495 -1.05 2.78 -18.09
N TRP A 496 -0.32 3.03 -17.00
CA TRP A 496 -0.57 4.15 -16.10
C TRP A 496 -0.29 5.49 -16.80
N ARG A 497 0.81 5.59 -17.54
CA ARG A 497 1.21 6.79 -18.26
C ARG A 497 0.23 7.13 -19.37
N GLU A 498 -0.23 6.13 -20.11
CA GLU A 498 -1.26 6.30 -21.12
C GLU A 498 -2.56 6.85 -20.50
N ALA A 499 -3.05 6.26 -19.41
CA ALA A 499 -4.27 6.74 -18.76
C ALA A 499 -4.12 8.16 -18.20
N THR A 500 -2.98 8.51 -17.63
CA THR A 500 -2.71 9.87 -17.12
C THR A 500 -2.44 10.90 -18.21
N ALA A 501 -2.09 10.48 -19.42
CA ALA A 501 -1.95 11.37 -20.58
C ALA A 501 -3.28 11.55 -21.32
N VAL A 502 -4.07 10.48 -21.47
CA VAL A 502 -5.27 10.48 -22.31
C VAL A 502 -6.49 11.01 -21.57
N LEU A 503 -6.74 10.57 -20.33
CA LEU A 503 -7.98 10.90 -19.62
C LEU A 503 -8.16 12.40 -19.28
N PRO A 504 -7.14 13.16 -18.88
CA PRO A 504 -7.30 14.58 -18.56
C PRO A 504 -7.62 15.45 -19.78
N GLU A 505 -7.18 15.03 -20.97
CA GLU A 505 -7.38 15.77 -22.23
C GLU A 505 -8.79 15.57 -22.82
N LEU A 506 -9.58 14.67 -22.23
CA LEU A 506 -10.95 14.43 -22.68
C LEU A 506 -11.89 15.54 -22.21
N PRO A 507 -12.86 15.97 -23.05
CA PRO A 507 -13.86 16.94 -22.64
C PRO A 507 -14.59 16.51 -21.36
N ASN A 508 -14.84 17.47 -20.47
CA ASN A 508 -15.54 17.27 -19.20
C ASN A 508 -14.83 16.36 -18.17
N ALA A 509 -13.57 16.00 -18.40
CA ALA A 509 -12.79 15.26 -17.42
C ALA A 509 -12.47 16.14 -16.20
N VAL A 510 -12.87 15.69 -15.02
CA VAL A 510 -12.55 16.32 -13.73
C VAL A 510 -11.63 15.38 -12.96
N TYR A 511 -10.53 15.93 -12.42
CA TYR A 511 -9.62 15.15 -11.58
C TYR A 511 -10.38 14.52 -10.40
N PHE A 512 -10.19 13.22 -10.19
CA PHE A 512 -10.77 12.49 -9.06
C PHE A 512 -9.68 11.96 -8.13
N LYS A 513 -8.96 10.92 -8.55
CA LYS A 513 -7.85 10.33 -7.78
C LYS A 513 -6.88 9.62 -8.72
N VAL A 514 -5.60 9.97 -8.65
CA VAL A 514 -4.53 9.29 -9.40
C VAL A 514 -3.44 8.88 -8.41
N SER A 515 -2.96 7.63 -8.50
CA SER A 515 -1.86 7.13 -7.68
C SER A 515 -0.54 7.80 -8.06
N THR A 516 0.50 7.62 -7.24
CA THR A 516 1.86 7.90 -7.69
C THR A 516 2.23 7.03 -8.90
N GLU A 517 3.26 7.46 -9.63
CA GLU A 517 3.81 6.71 -10.74
C GLU A 517 4.26 5.29 -10.27
N PRO A 518 3.99 4.24 -11.06
CA PRO A 518 4.58 2.92 -10.82
C PRO A 518 6.10 3.00 -10.70
N ASN A 519 6.67 2.38 -9.66
CA ASN A 519 8.12 2.36 -9.48
C ASN A 519 8.75 1.40 -10.48
N VAL A 520 9.44 1.93 -11.48
CA VAL A 520 10.18 1.15 -12.47
C VAL A 520 11.52 0.75 -11.86
N GLN A 521 11.62 -0.47 -11.33
CA GLN A 521 12.89 -1.03 -10.87
C GLN A 521 13.70 -1.53 -12.07
N LEU A 522 14.39 -0.62 -12.76
CA LEU A 522 15.48 -1.01 -13.63
C LEU A 522 16.72 -1.18 -12.75
N GLU A 523 17.19 -2.41 -12.56
CA GLU A 523 18.49 -2.66 -11.95
C GLU A 523 19.57 -2.14 -12.91
N ILE A 524 19.95 -0.87 -12.75
CA ILE A 524 21.04 -0.29 -13.51
C ILE A 524 22.33 -0.93 -12.99
N PRO A 525 23.05 -1.70 -13.82
CA PRO A 525 24.32 -2.29 -13.42
C PRO A 525 25.33 -1.17 -13.14
N ASP A 526 26.16 -1.41 -12.14
CA ASP A 526 27.19 -0.48 -11.69
C ASP A 526 28.18 -0.20 -12.84
N ILE A 527 28.03 0.98 -13.46
CA ILE A 527 28.78 1.38 -14.66
C ILE A 527 30.28 1.42 -14.37
N ASP A 528 30.68 1.77 -13.14
CA ASP A 528 32.08 1.81 -12.73
C ASP A 528 32.68 0.39 -12.61
N LYS A 529 31.88 -0.58 -12.16
CA LYS A 529 32.29 -2.00 -12.18
C LYS A 529 32.32 -2.60 -13.57
N LEU A 530 31.37 -2.24 -14.44
CA LEU A 530 31.37 -2.69 -15.83
C LEU A 530 32.58 -2.15 -16.62
N ALA A 531 32.97 -0.90 -16.35
CA ALA A 531 34.20 -0.33 -16.89
C ALA A 531 35.45 -1.06 -16.37
N ALA A 532 35.48 -1.41 -15.07
CA ALA A 532 36.63 -2.09 -14.46
C ALA A 532 36.79 -3.57 -14.84
N ASP A 533 35.69 -4.32 -14.96
CA ASP A 533 35.71 -5.77 -15.18
C ASP A 533 35.69 -6.16 -16.68
N LYS A 534 35.08 -5.33 -17.54
CA LYS A 534 34.85 -5.66 -18.96
C LYS A 534 35.39 -4.61 -19.96
N ASP A 535 36.03 -3.53 -19.49
CA ASP A 535 36.54 -2.44 -20.34
C ASP A 535 35.46 -1.78 -21.22
N ILE A 536 34.23 -1.69 -20.68
CA ILE A 536 33.07 -1.10 -21.37
C ILE A 536 32.91 0.33 -20.88
N HIS A 537 33.22 1.30 -21.74
CA HIS A 537 32.95 2.72 -21.48
C HIS A 537 31.57 3.11 -22.00
N VAL A 538 30.69 3.55 -21.10
CA VAL A 538 29.31 3.95 -21.44
C VAL A 538 29.00 5.33 -20.86
N GLU A 539 28.53 6.23 -21.69
CA GLU A 539 28.01 7.54 -21.32
C GLU A 539 26.49 7.45 -21.11
N ASN A 540 25.98 7.93 -19.98
CA ASN A 540 24.53 8.02 -19.73
C ASN A 540 23.97 9.32 -20.33
N LEU A 541 23.08 9.20 -21.31
CA LEU A 541 22.46 10.32 -22.02
C LEU A 541 21.12 10.76 -21.39
N GLY A 542 20.68 10.10 -20.32
CA GLY A 542 19.44 10.38 -19.61
C GLY A 542 18.26 9.53 -20.06
N VAL A 543 17.06 9.95 -19.66
CA VAL A 543 15.80 9.22 -19.90
C VAL A 543 14.90 10.05 -20.81
N GLN A 544 14.31 9.41 -21.81
CA GLN A 544 13.38 10.02 -22.76
C GLN A 544 12.07 9.22 -22.81
N GLU A 545 10.93 9.92 -22.88
CA GLU A 545 9.65 9.28 -23.20
C GLU A 545 9.48 9.18 -24.72
N LEU A 546 9.19 7.99 -25.20
CA LEU A 546 8.81 7.73 -26.59
C LEU A 546 7.31 7.45 -26.65
N ALA A 547 6.60 8.17 -27.51
CA ALA A 547 5.19 7.90 -27.80
C ALA A 547 5.09 7.12 -29.11
N GLY A 548 4.55 5.91 -29.05
CA GLY A 548 4.26 5.08 -30.21
C GLY A 548 3.09 5.62 -31.04
N ALA A 549 3.04 5.26 -32.32
CA ALA A 549 2.00 5.69 -33.26
C ALA A 549 0.58 5.25 -32.86
N HIS A 550 0.45 4.27 -31.96
CA HIS A 550 -0.80 3.73 -31.46
C HIS A 550 -1.13 4.18 -30.02
N GLY A 551 -0.41 5.16 -29.47
CA GLY A 551 -0.65 5.71 -28.14
C GLY A 551 0.08 4.99 -27.00
N GLU A 552 0.95 4.03 -27.33
CA GLU A 552 1.80 3.32 -26.36
C GLU A 552 2.90 4.26 -25.85
N PHE A 553 3.10 4.33 -24.54
CA PHE A 553 4.16 5.14 -23.93
C PHE A 553 5.30 4.24 -23.48
N THR A 554 6.50 4.51 -23.99
CA THR A 554 7.72 3.77 -23.63
C THR A 554 8.71 4.70 -22.95
N ARG A 555 9.21 4.31 -21.78
CA ARG A 555 10.32 5.00 -21.13
C ARG A 555 11.64 4.44 -21.66
N CYS A 556 12.38 5.29 -22.36
CA CYS A 556 13.65 4.97 -23.00
C CYS A 556 14.82 5.49 -22.16
N TYR A 557 15.65 4.58 -21.65
CA TYR A 557 16.93 4.92 -21.02
C TYR A 557 18.01 4.97 -22.10
N ARG A 558 18.65 6.12 -22.28
CA ARG A 558 19.60 6.35 -23.37
C ARG A 558 21.03 6.34 -22.87
N TYR A 559 21.86 5.62 -23.59
CA TYR A 559 23.29 5.47 -23.32
C TYR A 559 24.07 5.60 -24.63
N ARG A 560 25.37 5.83 -24.53
CA ARG A 560 26.29 5.88 -25.67
C ARG A 560 27.57 5.11 -25.38
N THR A 561 28.08 4.40 -26.39
CA THR A 561 29.38 3.74 -26.34
C THR A 561 30.05 3.74 -27.72
N ASP A 562 31.31 3.34 -27.79
CA ASP A 562 32.14 3.51 -28.98
C ASP A 562 31.93 2.42 -30.04
N THR A 563 31.57 1.19 -29.63
CA THR A 563 31.51 0.02 -30.52
C THR A 563 30.22 -0.77 -30.35
N LYS A 564 29.76 -1.42 -31.44
CA LYS A 564 28.62 -2.34 -31.41
C LYS A 564 28.79 -3.46 -30.37
N LYS A 565 30.01 -3.99 -30.22
CA LYS A 565 30.30 -5.07 -29.26
C LYS A 565 30.08 -4.60 -27.81
N ALA A 566 30.61 -3.42 -27.46
CA ALA A 566 30.42 -2.83 -26.14
C ALA A 566 28.94 -2.55 -25.85
N ALA A 567 28.17 -2.11 -26.86
CA ALA A 567 26.74 -1.89 -26.73
C ALA A 567 25.97 -3.18 -26.43
N LEU A 568 26.26 -4.27 -27.13
CA LEU A 568 25.62 -5.57 -26.90
C LEU A 568 25.99 -6.15 -25.53
N ASP A 569 27.28 -6.12 -25.16
CA ASP A 569 27.76 -6.62 -23.86
C ASP A 569 27.16 -5.81 -22.69
N PHE A 570 26.95 -4.50 -22.89
CA PHE A 570 26.26 -3.62 -21.94
C PHE A 570 24.77 -3.97 -21.84
N LEU A 571 24.06 -4.10 -22.97
CA LEU A 571 22.64 -4.48 -22.98
C LEU A 571 22.40 -5.86 -22.36
N GLU A 572 23.30 -6.83 -22.55
CA GLU A 572 23.22 -8.15 -21.91
C GLU A 572 23.24 -8.10 -20.39
N SER A 573 23.88 -7.08 -19.80
CA SER A 573 23.96 -6.91 -18.35
C SER A 573 22.66 -6.45 -17.68
N PHE A 574 21.69 -5.95 -18.46
CA PHE A 574 20.37 -5.57 -17.96
C PHE A 574 19.38 -6.72 -18.03
N VAL A 575 18.48 -6.78 -17.06
CA VAL A 575 17.27 -7.61 -17.14
C VAL A 575 16.07 -6.67 -17.19
N VAL A 576 15.42 -6.59 -18.36
CA VAL A 576 14.20 -5.79 -18.55
C VAL A 576 13.01 -6.73 -18.39
N ASN A 577 12.28 -6.60 -17.29
CA ASN A 577 11.12 -7.45 -16.95
C ASN A 577 9.78 -6.72 -17.05
N GLU A 578 9.78 -5.46 -17.48
CA GLU A 578 8.58 -4.61 -17.53
C GLU A 578 8.35 -4.06 -18.94
N GLU A 579 7.12 -4.23 -19.41
CA GLU A 579 6.65 -3.75 -20.70
C GLU A 579 6.63 -2.22 -20.78
N GLY A 580 7.03 -1.67 -21.93
CA GLY A 580 7.13 -0.22 -22.11
C GLY A 580 8.36 0.41 -21.46
N ILE A 581 9.33 -0.40 -21.05
CA ILE A 581 10.69 0.05 -20.73
C ILE A 581 11.64 -0.41 -21.83
N VAL A 582 12.42 0.53 -22.35
CA VAL A 582 13.44 0.24 -23.36
C VAL A 582 14.77 0.89 -22.98
N ILE A 583 15.87 0.23 -23.32
CA ILE A 583 17.21 0.79 -23.18
C ILE A 583 17.78 0.97 -24.58
N HIS A 584 18.19 2.18 -24.96
CA HIS A 584 18.88 2.45 -26.21
C HIS A 584 20.34 2.77 -25.97
N VAL A 585 21.22 2.16 -26.74
CA VAL A 585 22.66 2.44 -26.74
C VAL A 585 23.07 2.92 -28.12
N GLU A 586 23.49 4.18 -28.20
CA GLU A 586 24.02 4.81 -29.40
C GLU A 586 25.49 4.44 -29.61
N THR A 587 25.87 4.08 -30.83
CA THR A 587 27.27 4.03 -31.25
C THR A 587 27.44 4.73 -32.60
N GLN A 588 28.68 4.78 -33.10
CA GLN A 588 28.97 5.29 -34.45
C GLN A 588 28.40 4.41 -35.57
N GLU A 589 28.10 3.14 -35.28
CA GLU A 589 27.60 2.16 -36.27
C GLU A 589 26.06 2.11 -36.33
N GLY A 590 25.34 2.69 -35.37
CA GLY A 590 23.88 2.57 -35.25
C GLY A 590 23.38 2.70 -33.81
N THR A 591 22.13 2.32 -33.57
CA THR A 591 21.51 2.29 -32.22
C THR A 591 20.98 0.89 -31.94
N TRP A 592 21.33 0.33 -30.78
CA TRP A 592 20.81 -0.97 -30.32
C TRP A 592 19.88 -0.78 -29.13
N GLY A 593 18.77 -1.49 -29.16
CA GLY A 593 17.73 -1.48 -28.13
C GLY A 593 17.71 -2.77 -27.32
N LYS A 594 17.26 -2.70 -26.07
CA LYS A 594 16.78 -3.87 -25.33
C LYS A 594 15.45 -3.57 -24.66
N ASP A 595 14.50 -4.47 -24.84
CA ASP A 595 13.19 -4.50 -24.18
C ASP A 595 12.98 -5.88 -23.52
N GLU A 596 11.74 -6.15 -23.10
CA GLU A 596 11.32 -7.45 -22.54
C GLU A 596 11.48 -8.63 -23.51
N ASN A 597 11.51 -8.38 -24.83
CA ASN A 597 11.61 -9.40 -25.87
C ASN A 597 13.06 -9.71 -26.25
N GLY A 598 14.01 -8.89 -25.81
CA GLY A 598 15.44 -9.09 -25.98
C GLY A 598 16.14 -7.90 -26.62
N ILE A 599 17.31 -8.15 -27.19
CA ILE A 599 18.13 -7.11 -27.84
C ILE A 599 17.73 -7.00 -29.32
N PHE A 600 17.55 -5.78 -29.81
CA PHE A 600 17.19 -5.48 -31.19
C PHE A 600 17.98 -4.27 -31.72
N GLU A 601 17.88 -4.04 -33.04
CA GLU A 601 18.46 -2.88 -33.72
C GLU A 601 17.34 -1.89 -34.06
N VAL A 602 17.55 -0.60 -33.77
CA VAL A 602 16.54 0.47 -33.85
C VAL A 602 16.43 1.06 -35.26
#